data_AF-A0A7C6V5N0-F1
#
_entry.id   AF-A0A7C6V5N0-F1
#
_cell.length_a   1.000
_cell.length_b   1.000
_cell.length_c   1.000
_cell.angle_alpha   90.00
_cell.angle_beta   90.00
_cell.angle_gamma   90.00
#
_symmetry.space_group_name_H-M   'P 1'
#
loop_
_entity.id
_entity.type
_entity.pdbx_description
1 polymer ?
#
loop_
_entity_poly.entity_id
_entity_poly.type
_entity_poly.pdbx_seq_one_letter_code
_entity_poly.pdbx_strand_id
1 'polypeptide(L)'
;MAAKPRKRRGGVLADALHKLIEERHPNGLPVGQAAADLYGSDTKNHRERVYRLAGALRKNNILVYCFGGRYYLCNEDGLRLSEVAVQRQVLAASMLQNAFLLTERALEIGLPKEQRNWLEQSFNELKNQVLRMFG
;
A
#
# COMPACT_ATOMS: atom_id res chain seq x y z
N MET A 1 18.96 20.25 30.16
CA MET A 1 17.69 20.71 29.55
C MET A 1 17.21 19.63 28.60
N ALA A 2 16.21 18.84 28.99
CA ALA A 2 15.69 17.74 28.16
C ALA A 2 14.89 18.32 26.98
N ALA A 3 15.21 17.87 25.76
CA ALA A 3 14.50 18.27 24.55
C ALA A 3 13.01 17.86 24.66
N LYS A 4 12.09 18.81 24.48
CA LYS A 4 10.64 18.52 24.42
C LYS A 4 10.37 17.51 23.30
N PRO A 5 9.61 16.43 23.55
CA PRO A 5 9.26 15.48 22.50
C PRO A 5 8.39 16.20 21.46
N ARG A 6 8.89 16.31 20.22
CA ARG A 6 8.11 16.81 19.09
C ARG A 6 6.89 15.90 18.91
N LYS A 7 5.69 16.38 19.28
CA LYS A 7 4.42 15.72 18.97
C LYS A 7 4.35 15.49 17.46
N ARG A 8 4.50 14.23 17.04
CA ARG A 8 4.33 13.80 15.65
C ARG A 8 2.89 14.10 15.23
N ARG A 9 2.66 15.17 14.47
CA ARG A 9 1.31 15.54 13.98
C ARG A 9 0.61 14.38 13.23
N GLY A 10 1.37 13.46 12.64
CA GLY A 10 0.84 12.27 11.98
C GLY A 10 0.24 11.22 12.93
N GLY A 11 0.62 11.19 14.21
CA GLY A 11 0.04 10.26 15.20
C GLY A 11 -1.42 10.59 15.47
N VAL A 12 -1.72 11.87 15.75
CA VAL A 12 -3.07 12.31 16.13
C VAL A 12 -4.12 11.98 15.07
N LEU A 13 -3.81 12.17 13.78
CA LEU A 13 -4.74 11.85 12.69
C LEU A 13 -4.83 10.35 12.42
N ALA A 14 -3.74 9.60 12.58
CA ALA A 14 -3.79 8.14 12.46
C ALA A 14 -4.64 7.54 13.60
N ASP A 15 -4.48 8.03 14.82
CA ASP A 15 -5.27 7.64 15.98
C ASP A 15 -6.74 8.01 15.80
N ALA A 16 -7.03 9.19 15.22
CA ALA A 16 -8.39 9.59 14.88
C ALA A 16 -9.01 8.64 13.83
N LEU A 17 -8.27 8.29 12.78
CA LEU A 17 -8.71 7.29 11.80
C LEU A 17 -8.98 5.94 12.48
N HIS A 18 -8.10 5.51 13.39
CA HIS A 18 -8.26 4.26 14.12
C HIS A 18 -9.58 4.23 14.89
N LYS A 19 -9.84 5.27 15.70
CA LYS A 19 -11.11 5.42 16.45
C LYS A 19 -12.34 5.39 15.56
N LEU A 20 -12.32 6.12 14.44
CA LEU A 20 -13.44 6.15 13.51
C LEU A 20 -13.76 4.76 12.91
N ILE A 21 -12.74 3.93 12.70
CA ILE A 21 -12.93 2.56 12.21
C ILE A 21 -13.41 1.64 13.34
N GLU A 22 -12.84 1.76 14.55
CA GLU A 22 -13.26 1.03 15.75
C GLU A 22 -14.76 1.23 16.04
N GLU A 23 -15.23 2.49 16.04
CA GLU A 23 -16.63 2.87 16.26
C GLU A 23 -17.61 2.24 15.26
N ARG A 24 -17.10 1.82 14.09
CA ARG A 24 -17.90 1.25 12.98
C ARG A 24 -17.61 -0.23 12.76
N HIS A 25 -16.81 -0.85 13.61
CA HIS A 25 -16.56 -2.28 13.58
C HIS A 25 -17.86 -3.04 13.89
N PRO A 26 -18.17 -4.16 13.20
CA PRO A 26 -17.40 -4.87 12.17
C PRO A 26 -17.70 -4.42 10.72
N ASN A 27 -18.58 -3.43 10.54
CA ASN A 27 -19.10 -3.00 9.24
C ASN A 27 -18.11 -2.15 8.42
N GLY A 28 -17.06 -1.64 9.07
CA GLY A 28 -16.02 -0.84 8.45
C GLY A 28 -16.45 0.58 8.11
N LEU A 29 -15.47 1.42 7.76
CA LEU A 29 -15.64 2.84 7.49
C LEU A 29 -15.48 3.14 5.98
N PRO A 30 -16.50 3.67 5.29
CA PRO A 30 -16.36 4.09 3.89
C PRO A 30 -15.21 5.07 3.69
N VAL A 31 -14.41 4.88 2.64
CA VAL A 31 -13.21 5.71 2.38
C VAL A 31 -13.56 7.18 2.19
N GLY A 32 -14.66 7.47 1.49
CA GLY A 32 -15.15 8.84 1.31
C GLY A 32 -15.58 9.47 2.63
N GLN A 33 -16.26 8.70 3.49
CA GLN A 33 -16.63 9.15 4.82
C GLN A 33 -15.41 9.42 5.70
N ALA A 34 -14.39 8.54 5.66
CA ALA A 34 -13.14 8.76 6.39
C ALA A 34 -12.46 10.08 5.98
N ALA A 35 -12.49 10.40 4.68
CA ALA A 35 -11.95 11.66 4.16
C ALA A 35 -12.76 12.87 4.65
N ALA A 36 -14.09 12.78 4.60
CA ALA A 36 -14.98 13.82 5.10
C ALA A 36 -14.82 14.05 6.61
N ASP A 37 -14.77 12.99 7.41
CA ASP A 37 -14.67 13.06 8.88
C ASP A 37 -13.32 13.64 9.33
N LEU A 38 -12.22 13.28 8.65
CA LEU A 38 -10.87 13.73 9.05
C LEU A 38 -10.45 15.07 8.46
N TYR A 39 -10.96 15.42 7.28
CA TYR A 39 -10.49 16.58 6.51
C TYR A 39 -11.60 17.55 6.09
N GLY A 40 -12.86 17.27 6.45
CA GLY A 40 -14.03 18.12 6.17
C GLY A 40 -14.62 17.98 4.77
N SER A 41 -14.01 17.21 3.86
CA SER A 41 -14.55 16.95 2.52
C SER A 41 -14.01 15.68 1.88
N ASP A 42 -14.82 15.09 1.00
CA ASP A 42 -14.44 13.90 0.23
C ASP A 42 -13.81 14.27 -1.11
N THR A 43 -12.47 14.36 -1.14
CA THR A 43 -11.70 14.63 -2.35
C THR A 43 -10.68 13.54 -2.62
N LYS A 44 -10.24 13.38 -3.88
CA LYS A 44 -9.17 12.42 -4.25
C LYS A 44 -7.92 12.59 -3.37
N ASN A 45 -7.48 13.83 -3.17
CA ASN A 45 -6.32 14.15 -2.32
C ASN A 45 -6.55 13.73 -0.86
N HIS A 46 -7.74 13.98 -0.29
CA HIS A 46 -8.06 13.55 1.07
C HIS A 46 -8.09 12.02 1.19
N ARG A 47 -8.70 11.32 0.24
CA ARG A 47 -8.69 9.84 0.20
C ARG A 47 -7.26 9.28 0.15
N GLU A 48 -6.36 9.89 -0.64
CA GLU A 48 -4.95 9.52 -0.68
C GLU A 48 -4.23 9.77 0.66
N ARG A 49 -4.57 10.84 1.37
CA ARG A 49 -4.03 11.09 2.72
C ARG A 49 -4.54 10.05 3.72
N VAL A 50 -5.82 9.67 3.67
CA VAL A 50 -6.36 8.56 4.48
C VAL A 50 -5.60 7.26 4.20
N TYR A 51 -5.28 6.96 2.93
CA TYR A 51 -4.47 5.79 2.59
C TYR A 51 -3.09 5.80 3.27
N ARG A 52 -2.44 6.98 3.34
CA ARG A 52 -1.16 7.14 4.05
C ARG A 52 -1.31 6.95 5.56
N LEU A 53 -2.41 7.44 6.15
CA LEU A 53 -2.72 7.22 7.57
C LEU A 53 -2.93 5.73 7.88
N ALA A 54 -3.69 5.01 7.06
CA ALA A 54 -3.83 3.55 7.18
C ALA A 54 -2.47 2.84 7.05
N GLY A 55 -1.59 3.33 6.18
CA GLY A 55 -0.20 2.87 6.09
C GLY A 55 0.59 3.10 7.38
N ALA A 56 0.41 4.24 8.05
CA ALA A 56 1.06 4.53 9.33
C ALA A 56 0.53 3.65 10.47
N LEU A 57 -0.78 3.36 10.50
CA LEU A 57 -1.39 2.43 11.46
C LEU A 57 -0.79 1.02 11.34
N ARG A 58 -0.63 0.52 10.11
CA ARG A 58 0.01 -0.79 9.85
C ARG A 58 1.45 -0.86 10.35
N LYS A 59 2.21 0.24 10.27
CA LYS A 59 3.58 0.30 10.84
C LYS A 59 3.59 0.17 12.37
N ASN A 60 2.47 0.45 13.04
CA ASN A 60 2.29 0.27 14.49
C ASN A 60 1.47 -1.00 14.81
N ASN A 61 1.47 -2.01 13.92
CA ASN A 61 0.79 -3.30 14.08
C ASN A 61 -0.76 -3.23 14.18
N ILE A 62 -1.36 -2.12 13.73
CA ILE A 62 -2.81 -2.00 13.61
C ILE A 62 -3.18 -2.33 12.15
N LEU A 63 -3.74 -3.51 11.93
CA LEU A 63 -3.98 -4.10 10.62
C LEU A 63 -5.26 -3.53 9.99
N VAL A 64 -5.15 -2.31 9.46
CA VAL A 64 -6.23 -1.65 8.73
C VAL A 64 -6.10 -1.90 7.22
N TYR A 65 -7.15 -2.42 6.59
CA TYR A 65 -7.20 -2.68 5.15
C TYR A 65 -8.52 -2.26 4.52
N CYS A 66 -8.49 -1.93 3.22
CA CYS A 66 -9.65 -1.45 2.47
C CYS A 66 -10.23 -2.56 1.59
N PHE A 67 -11.54 -2.81 1.71
CA PHE A 67 -12.31 -3.74 0.89
C PHE A 67 -13.61 -3.10 0.45
N GLY A 68 -13.98 -3.24 -0.83
CA GLY A 68 -15.23 -2.69 -1.35
C GLY A 68 -15.41 -1.19 -1.07
N GLY A 69 -14.30 -0.42 -1.00
CA GLY A 69 -14.32 1.00 -0.66
C GLY A 69 -14.51 1.33 0.82
N ARG A 70 -14.28 0.39 1.74
CA ARG A 70 -14.39 0.58 3.20
C ARG A 70 -13.14 0.08 3.92
N TYR A 71 -12.69 0.80 4.94
CA TYR A 71 -11.62 0.38 5.84
C TYR A 71 -12.15 -0.49 6.97
N TYR A 72 -11.45 -1.58 7.26
CA TYR A 72 -11.75 -2.52 8.34
C TYR A 72 -10.54 -2.73 9.24
N LEU A 73 -10.79 -3.00 10.51
CA LEU A 73 -9.80 -3.55 11.44
C LEU A 73 -9.74 -5.06 11.25
N CYS A 74 -8.56 -5.56 10.93
CA CYS A 74 -8.37 -6.96 10.55
C CYS A 74 -7.47 -7.71 11.55
N ASN A 75 -7.09 -7.12 12.69
CA ASN A 75 -6.17 -7.72 13.65
C ASN A 75 -6.58 -9.14 14.10
N GLU A 76 -7.88 -9.39 14.18
CA GLU A 76 -8.45 -10.68 14.62
C GLU A 76 -9.35 -11.31 13.54
N ASP A 77 -9.32 -10.79 12.30
CA ASP A 77 -10.17 -11.23 11.20
C ASP A 77 -9.34 -12.01 10.16
N GLY A 78 -9.13 -13.30 10.44
CA GLY A 78 -8.29 -14.17 9.61
C GLY A 78 -8.80 -14.33 8.16
N LEU A 79 -10.12 -14.25 7.95
CA LEU A 79 -10.71 -14.30 6.63
C LEU A 79 -10.34 -13.06 5.83
N ARG A 80 -10.58 -11.86 6.37
CA ARG A 80 -10.19 -10.62 5.68
C ARG A 80 -8.69 -10.53 5.48
N LEU A 81 -7.87 -10.93 6.46
CA LEU A 81 -6.42 -10.95 6.27
C LEU A 81 -6.00 -11.83 5.09
N SER A 82 -6.62 -13.00 4.93
CA SER A 82 -6.37 -13.89 3.80
C SER A 82 -6.82 -13.28 2.47
N GLU A 83 -7.96 -12.60 2.44
CA GLU A 83 -8.42 -11.86 1.26
C GLU A 83 -7.46 -10.73 0.87
N VAL A 84 -6.92 -9.96 1.85
CA VAL A 84 -5.86 -8.96 1.56
C VAL A 84 -4.67 -9.66 0.93
N ALA A 85 -4.21 -10.77 1.52
CA ALA A 85 -3.02 -11.47 1.05
C ALA A 85 -3.17 -11.91 -0.41
N VAL A 86 -4.32 -12.52 -0.76
CA VAL A 86 -4.63 -12.91 -2.14
C VAL A 86 -4.64 -11.70 -3.08
N GLN A 87 -5.31 -10.61 -2.72
CA GLN A 87 -5.33 -9.39 -3.54
C GLN A 87 -3.92 -8.82 -3.78
N ARG A 88 -3.05 -8.88 -2.77
CA ARG A 88 -1.65 -8.42 -2.87
C ARG A 88 -0.82 -9.34 -3.76
N GLN A 89 -1.03 -10.65 -3.69
CA GLN A 89 -0.38 -11.61 -4.59
C GLN A 89 -0.80 -11.39 -6.04
N VAL A 90 -2.11 -11.20 -6.30
CA VAL A 90 -2.62 -10.89 -7.64
C VAL A 90 -2.00 -9.58 -8.16
N LEU A 91 -1.99 -8.51 -7.35
CA LEU A 91 -1.36 -7.25 -7.73
C LEU A 91 0.13 -7.42 -8.05
N ALA A 92 0.87 -8.16 -7.22
CA ALA A 92 2.29 -8.43 -7.45
C ALA A 92 2.52 -9.20 -8.76
N ALA A 93 1.70 -10.22 -9.04
CA ALA A 93 1.76 -10.98 -10.29
C ALA A 93 1.48 -10.08 -11.51
N SER A 94 0.45 -9.23 -11.45
CA SER A 94 0.15 -8.27 -12.53
C SER A 94 1.26 -7.24 -12.73
N MET A 95 1.87 -6.75 -11.65
CA MET A 95 3.02 -5.83 -11.73
C MET A 95 4.23 -6.50 -12.41
N LEU A 96 4.52 -7.76 -12.07
CA LEU A 96 5.60 -8.53 -12.70
C LEU A 96 5.31 -8.77 -14.19
N GLN A 97 4.10 -9.21 -14.53
CA GLN A 97 3.69 -9.41 -15.93
C GLN A 97 3.86 -8.12 -16.74
N ASN A 98 3.41 -6.98 -16.21
CA ASN A 98 3.57 -5.69 -16.86
C ASN A 98 5.04 -5.30 -17.02
N ALA A 99 5.88 -5.56 -16.01
CA ALA A 99 7.32 -5.29 -16.12
C ALA A 99 7.98 -6.10 -17.25
N PHE A 100 7.63 -7.38 -17.41
CA PHE A 100 8.12 -8.20 -18.54
C PHE A 100 7.66 -7.66 -19.89
N LEU A 101 6.36 -7.34 -20.03
CA LEU A 101 5.82 -6.77 -21.26
C LEU A 101 6.53 -5.46 -21.66
N LEU A 102 6.75 -4.55 -20.69
CA LEU A 102 7.46 -3.30 -20.95
C LEU A 102 8.91 -3.54 -21.41
N THR A 103 9.54 -4.58 -20.88
CA THR A 103 10.90 -4.99 -21.25
C THR A 103 10.96 -5.48 -22.70
N GLU A 104 10.06 -6.39 -23.08
CA GLU A 104 9.96 -6.92 -24.44
C GLU A 104 9.72 -5.79 -25.45
N ARG A 105 8.77 -4.88 -25.14
CA ARG A 105 8.50 -3.71 -25.99
C ARG A 105 9.69 -2.78 -26.13
N ALA A 106 10.44 -2.53 -25.07
CA ALA A 106 11.65 -1.72 -25.13
C ALA A 106 12.71 -2.35 -26.05
N LEU A 107 12.85 -3.68 -26.02
CA LEU A 107 13.77 -4.39 -26.91
C LEU A 107 13.31 -4.37 -28.38
N GLU A 108 12.01 -4.47 -28.65
CA GLU A 108 11.44 -4.37 -30.01
C GLU A 108 11.68 -3.00 -30.65
N ILE A 109 11.51 -1.92 -29.89
CA ILE A 109 11.75 -0.54 -30.37
C ILE A 109 13.23 -0.33 -30.71
N GLY A 110 14.12 -1.09 -30.07
CA GLY A 110 15.56 -0.95 -30.20
C GLY A 110 16.12 0.03 -29.18
N LEU A 111 17.18 -0.41 -28.50
CA LEU A 111 17.92 0.39 -27.53
C LEU A 111 19.36 0.58 -28.02
N PRO A 112 19.98 1.75 -27.80
CA PRO A 112 21.42 1.91 -27.92
C PRO A 112 22.14 0.82 -27.12
N LYS A 113 23.24 0.27 -27.68
CA LYS A 113 23.94 -0.90 -27.15
C LYS A 113 24.35 -0.76 -25.68
N GLU A 114 24.77 0.45 -25.26
CA GLU A 114 25.14 0.74 -23.87
C GLU A 114 23.94 0.66 -22.91
N GLN A 115 22.76 1.14 -23.33
CA GLN A 115 21.54 1.08 -22.52
C GLN A 115 21.01 -0.37 -22.41
N ARG A 116 21.19 -1.16 -23.48
CA ARG A 116 20.79 -2.57 -23.50
C ARG A 116 21.54 -3.40 -22.46
N ASN A 117 22.87 -3.26 -22.39
CA ASN A 117 23.70 -4.02 -21.43
C ASN A 117 23.31 -3.71 -19.97
N TRP A 118 23.07 -2.44 -19.66
CA TRP A 118 22.65 -2.03 -18.33
C TRP A 118 21.26 -2.58 -17.93
N LEU A 119 20.32 -2.59 -18.88
CA LEU A 119 18.99 -3.18 -18.69
C LEU A 119 19.07 -4.69 -18.46
N GLU A 120 19.82 -5.42 -19.30
CA GLU A 120 20.01 -6.87 -19.14
C GLU A 120 20.60 -7.23 -17.77
N GLN A 121 21.56 -6.45 -17.27
CA GLN A 121 22.11 -6.64 -15.93
C GLN A 121 21.06 -6.40 -14.83
N SER A 122 20.29 -5.33 -14.94
CA SER A 122 19.21 -5.01 -13.99
C SER A 122 18.13 -6.10 -13.94
N PHE A 123 17.77 -6.67 -15.10
CA PHE A 123 16.81 -7.79 -15.15
C PHE A 123 17.37 -9.08 -14.55
N ASN A 124 18.64 -9.39 -14.77
CA ASN A 124 19.28 -10.54 -14.15
C ASN A 124 19.33 -10.42 -12.62
N GLU A 125 19.60 -9.22 -12.09
CA GLU A 125 19.54 -8.95 -10.65
C GLU A 125 18.12 -9.15 -10.09
N LEU A 126 17.10 -8.61 -10.76
CA LEU A 126 15.70 -8.80 -10.37
C LEU A 126 15.30 -10.29 -10.40
N LYS A 127 15.67 -11.02 -11.46
CA LYS A 127 15.42 -12.46 -11.57
C LYS A 127 16.02 -13.22 -10.40
N ASN A 128 17.26 -12.91 -10.02
CA ASN A 128 17.92 -13.54 -8.87
C ASN A 128 17.23 -13.19 -7.54
N GLN A 129 16.75 -11.96 -7.38
CA GLN A 129 15.97 -11.58 -6.20
C GLN A 129 14.65 -12.36 -6.11
N VAL A 130 13.92 -12.46 -7.23
CA VAL A 130 12.68 -13.25 -7.30
C VAL A 130 12.94 -14.72 -6.97
N LEU A 131 13.98 -15.33 -7.55
CA LEU A 131 14.33 -16.72 -7.26
C LEU A 131 14.63 -16.95 -5.77
N ARG A 132 15.30 -16.00 -5.09
CA ARG A 132 15.55 -16.07 -3.63
C ARG A 132 14.30 -15.91 -2.77
N MET A 133 13.24 -15.30 -3.29
CA MET A 133 11.97 -15.16 -2.56
C MET A 133 11.11 -16.43 -2.60
N PHE A 134 11.34 -17.30 -3.60
CA PHE A 134 10.52 -18.48 -3.88
C PHE A 134 11.27 -19.81 -3.82
N GLY A 135 12.59 -19.81 -3.57
CA GLY A 135 13.44 -20.99 -3.41
C GLY A 135 14.13 -20.99 -2.06
#